data_AF-A0A422NG49-F1
#
_entry.id   AF-A0A422NG49-F1
#
_cell.length_a   1.000
_cell.length_b   1.000
_cell.length_c   1.000
_cell.angle_alpha   90.00
_cell.angle_beta   90.00
_cell.angle_gamma   90.00
#
_symmetry.space_group_name_H-M   'P 1'
#
loop_
_entity.id
_entity.type
_entity.pdbx_description
1 polymer ?
#
loop_
_entity_poly.entity_id
_entity_poly.type
_entity_poly.pdbx_seq_one_letter_code
_entity_poly.pdbx_strand_id
1 'polypeptide(L)'
;MAAHVVQRFRECQNLLDSVVANLSAVSNLTSQRIVVEEATRRISCPSLSYGVSDNALRCCTDPLGILLAFPESTVELIIAQHTEDVSTLLRSLSNSQQAWCSKLQQAKEASLPRKSQQQQQGASMMTAASAAGFQIEEKESSKNIPPYSSKMMLGMHALLAVLAEMYGWLQELILALRADLANPPQAVQLSRCLSGSSLHTGSARCSIAILSLETALEQLPSSVMKEWEACKARHMLDEAQILLAS
;
A
#
# COMPACT_ATOMS: atom_id res chain seq x y z
N MET A 1 -7.57 18.46 17.53
CA MET A 1 -7.20 18.54 16.10
C MET A 1 -5.93 17.75 15.81
N ALA A 2 -4.74 18.22 16.21
CA ALA A 2 -3.48 17.50 15.95
C ALA A 2 -3.40 16.10 16.57
N ALA A 3 -3.92 15.92 17.80
CA ALA A 3 -3.95 14.61 18.45
C ALA A 3 -4.68 13.53 17.61
N HIS A 4 -5.76 13.92 16.90
CA HIS A 4 -6.47 13.00 16.00
C HIS A 4 -5.64 12.66 14.76
N VAL A 5 -4.93 13.63 14.17
CA VAL A 5 -4.04 13.38 13.02
C VAL A 5 -2.89 12.45 13.43
N VAL A 6 -2.26 12.68 14.58
CA VAL A 6 -1.21 11.81 15.13
C VAL A 6 -1.72 10.40 15.41
N GLN A 7 -2.94 10.28 15.96
CA GLN A 7 -3.56 8.97 16.18
C GLN A 7 -3.77 8.22 14.86
N ARG A 8 -4.36 8.87 13.85
CA ARG A 8 -4.58 8.24 12.53
C ARG A 8 -3.27 7.90 11.83
N PHE A 9 -2.26 8.74 11.98
CA PHE A 9 -0.91 8.45 11.50
C PHE A 9 -0.36 7.15 12.10
N ARG A 10 -0.45 6.98 13.43
CA ARG A 10 0.01 5.76 14.10
C ARG A 10 -0.81 4.54 13.70
N GLU A 11 -2.13 4.69 13.56
CA GLU A 11 -2.97 3.60 13.09
C GLU A 11 -2.61 3.16 11.67
N CYS A 12 -2.28 4.08 10.76
CA CYS A 12 -1.78 3.74 9.44
C CYS A 12 -0.41 3.06 9.51
N GLN A 13 0.51 3.57 10.34
CA GLN A 13 1.81 2.93 10.55
C GLN A 13 1.66 1.47 11.00
N ASN A 14 0.71 1.18 11.90
CA ASN A 14 0.44 -0.19 12.35
C ASN A 14 -0.13 -1.11 11.26
N LEU A 15 -0.68 -0.56 10.16
CA LEU A 15 -1.12 -1.37 9.01
C LEU A 15 0.06 -1.90 8.21
N LEU A 16 1.25 -1.28 8.30
CA LEU A 16 2.43 -1.69 7.54
C LEU A 16 2.86 -3.12 7.88
N ASP A 17 2.80 -3.51 9.16
CA ASP A 17 3.15 -4.87 9.59
C ASP A 17 2.27 -5.92 8.90
N SER A 18 0.96 -5.64 8.80
CA SER A 18 0.02 -6.51 8.09
C SER A 18 0.30 -6.55 6.58
N VAL A 19 0.62 -5.41 5.97
CA VAL A 19 1.00 -5.34 4.55
C VAL A 19 2.26 -6.17 4.29
N VAL A 20 3.30 -5.99 5.11
CA VAL A 20 4.57 -6.71 5.01
C VAL A 20 4.38 -8.22 5.20
N ALA A 21 3.57 -8.64 6.18
CA ALA A 21 3.26 -10.04 6.41
C ALA A 21 2.55 -10.68 5.20
N ASN A 22 1.54 -9.99 4.66
CA ASN A 22 0.81 -10.46 3.47
C ASN A 22 1.72 -10.55 2.24
N LEU A 23 2.60 -9.57 2.00
CA LEU A 23 3.56 -9.59 0.89
C LEU A 23 4.55 -10.74 1.02
N SER A 24 5.04 -11.00 2.24
CA SER A 24 5.93 -12.13 2.52
C SER A 24 5.23 -13.47 2.25
N ALA A 25 3.96 -13.59 2.65
CA ALA A 25 3.15 -14.77 2.35
C ALA A 25 2.91 -14.96 0.84
N VAL A 26 2.64 -13.87 0.09
CA VAL A 26 2.53 -13.92 -1.37
C VAL A 26 3.83 -14.40 -2.01
N SER A 27 4.98 -13.89 -1.55
CA SER A 27 6.30 -14.34 -2.02
C SER A 27 6.46 -15.85 -1.82
N ASN A 28 6.22 -16.35 -0.60
CA ASN A 28 6.38 -17.76 -0.26
C ASN A 28 5.49 -18.67 -1.10
N LEU A 29 4.19 -18.35 -1.21
CA LEU A 29 3.25 -19.15 -2.00
C LEU A 29 3.58 -19.12 -3.49
N THR A 30 4.03 -17.97 -4.00
CA THR A 30 4.41 -17.85 -5.41
C THR A 30 5.65 -18.68 -5.72
N SER A 31 6.68 -18.64 -4.88
CA SER A 31 7.87 -19.49 -5.04
C SER A 31 7.54 -20.97 -4.93
N GLN A 32 6.70 -21.38 -3.96
CA GLN A 32 6.24 -22.76 -3.85
C GLN A 32 5.48 -23.20 -5.11
N ARG A 33 4.59 -22.36 -5.64
CA ARG A 33 3.86 -22.63 -6.89
C ARG A 33 4.82 -22.77 -8.07
N ILE A 34 5.78 -21.88 -8.25
CA ILE A 34 6.78 -21.94 -9.34
C ILE A 34 7.54 -23.26 -9.30
N VAL A 35 7.96 -23.69 -8.11
CA VAL A 35 8.66 -24.97 -7.91
C VAL A 35 7.79 -26.17 -8.29
N VAL A 36 6.51 -26.17 -7.89
CA VAL A 36 5.55 -27.24 -8.23
C VAL A 36 5.25 -27.28 -9.74
N GLU A 37 5.02 -26.12 -10.36
CA GLU A 37 4.80 -26.00 -11.80
C GLU A 37 6.02 -26.47 -12.61
N GLU A 38 7.23 -26.10 -12.17
CA GLU A 38 8.47 -26.52 -12.80
C GLU A 38 8.73 -28.02 -12.65
N ALA A 39 8.48 -28.59 -11.48
CA ALA A 39 8.54 -30.03 -11.27
C ALA A 39 7.58 -30.75 -12.23
N THR A 40 6.33 -30.29 -12.34
CA THR A 40 5.33 -30.84 -13.25
C THR A 40 5.80 -30.79 -14.71
N ARG A 41 6.36 -29.66 -15.16
CA ARG A 41 6.91 -29.54 -16.53
C ARG A 41 8.01 -30.56 -16.82
N ARG A 42 8.91 -30.82 -15.86
CA ARG A 42 9.99 -31.81 -16.00
C ARG A 42 9.47 -33.25 -16.06
N ILE A 43 8.33 -33.52 -15.43
CA ILE A 43 7.66 -34.82 -15.44
C ILE A 43 6.97 -35.06 -16.80
N SER A 44 6.24 -34.07 -17.30
CA SER A 44 5.49 -34.17 -18.57
C SER A 44 6.38 -34.12 -19.81
N CYS A 45 7.67 -33.79 -19.67
CA CYS A 45 8.66 -33.79 -20.74
C CYS A 45 9.72 -34.88 -20.51
N PRO A 46 9.40 -36.18 -20.70
CA PRO A 46 10.40 -37.23 -20.64
C PRO A 46 11.30 -37.07 -21.88
N SER A 47 12.51 -36.57 -21.70
CA SER A 47 13.56 -36.83 -22.69
C SER A 47 13.66 -38.34 -22.88
N LEU A 48 13.55 -38.79 -24.14
CA LEU A 48 13.63 -40.18 -24.56
C LEU A 48 14.92 -40.83 -24.02
N SER A 49 14.82 -41.47 -22.85
CA SER A 49 15.88 -42.32 -22.32
C SER A 49 15.25 -43.47 -21.55
N TYR A 50 15.10 -44.57 -22.27
CA TYR A 50 15.06 -45.97 -21.86
C TYR A 50 14.79 -46.29 -20.37
N GLY A 51 13.68 -47.00 -20.14
CA GLY A 51 13.55 -47.94 -19.03
C GLY A 51 12.43 -47.60 -18.05
N VAL A 52 11.43 -48.48 -18.00
CA VAL A 52 10.29 -48.50 -17.04
C VAL A 52 10.74 -48.60 -15.56
N SER A 53 12.05 -48.64 -15.29
CA SER A 53 12.67 -48.79 -13.97
C SER A 53 13.19 -47.48 -13.35
N ASP A 54 13.20 -46.36 -14.08
CA ASP A 54 13.95 -45.15 -13.65
C ASP A 54 13.10 -44.14 -12.84
N ASN A 55 11.76 -44.25 -12.91
CA ASN A 55 10.85 -43.35 -12.19
C ASN A 55 10.97 -43.50 -10.65
N ALA A 56 11.11 -44.72 -10.15
CA ALA A 56 11.24 -44.98 -8.70
C ALA A 56 12.58 -44.48 -8.12
N LEU A 57 13.64 -44.46 -8.93
CA LEU A 57 14.97 -43.96 -8.53
C LEU A 57 15.02 -42.42 -8.53
N ARG A 58 14.31 -41.77 -9.46
CA ARG A 58 14.18 -40.30 -9.48
C ARG A 58 13.31 -39.76 -8.33
N CYS A 59 12.26 -40.49 -7.92
CA CYS A 59 11.44 -40.11 -6.76
C CYS A 59 12.25 -39.99 -5.46
N CYS A 60 13.36 -40.73 -5.35
CA CYS A 60 14.14 -40.86 -4.12
C CYS A 60 15.43 -40.03 -4.12
N THR A 61 15.78 -39.36 -5.21
CA THR A 61 17.06 -38.63 -5.37
C THR A 61 16.87 -37.13 -5.63
N ASP A 62 15.75 -36.71 -6.22
CA ASP A 62 15.34 -35.31 -6.31
C ASP A 62 14.34 -35.01 -5.17
N PRO A 63 14.54 -33.97 -4.33
CA PRO A 63 13.55 -33.59 -3.30
C PRO A 63 12.17 -33.26 -3.90
N LEU A 64 12.09 -32.89 -5.18
CA LEU A 64 10.83 -32.68 -5.91
C LEU A 64 10.34 -33.95 -6.62
N GLY A 65 11.15 -35.00 -6.64
CA GLY A 65 10.79 -36.32 -7.16
C GLY A 65 9.62 -36.95 -6.40
N ILE A 66 9.35 -36.54 -5.16
CA ILE A 66 8.15 -36.99 -4.43
C ILE A 66 6.84 -36.56 -5.12
N LEU A 67 6.85 -35.47 -5.91
CA LEU A 67 5.68 -35.02 -6.65
C LEU A 67 5.26 -36.03 -7.74
N LEU A 68 6.20 -36.85 -8.25
CA LEU A 68 5.91 -37.97 -9.16
C LEU A 68 5.05 -39.07 -8.53
N ALA A 69 5.05 -39.18 -7.20
CA ALA A 69 4.26 -40.19 -6.49
C ALA A 69 2.77 -39.82 -6.41
N PHE A 70 2.41 -38.57 -6.74
CA PHE A 70 1.04 -38.09 -6.70
C PHE A 70 0.39 -38.08 -8.10
N PRO A 71 -0.93 -38.32 -8.20
CA PRO A 71 -1.66 -38.12 -9.45
C PRO A 71 -1.55 -36.69 -9.97
N GLU A 72 -1.54 -36.50 -11.29
CA GLU A 72 -1.51 -35.17 -11.94
C GLU A 72 -2.62 -34.26 -11.42
N SER A 73 -3.83 -34.78 -11.24
CA SER A 73 -4.97 -34.05 -10.66
C SER A 73 -4.72 -33.52 -9.25
N THR A 74 -3.87 -34.18 -8.46
CA THR A 74 -3.49 -33.70 -7.12
C THR A 74 -2.54 -32.51 -7.22
N VAL A 75 -1.61 -32.55 -8.18
CA VAL A 75 -0.66 -31.46 -8.41
C VAL A 75 -1.37 -30.22 -8.98
N GLU A 76 -2.30 -30.42 -9.91
CA GLU A 76 -3.19 -29.36 -10.42
C GLU A 76 -4.01 -28.71 -9.29
N LEU A 77 -4.56 -29.52 -8.38
CA LEU A 77 -5.29 -29.04 -7.21
C LEU A 77 -4.40 -28.16 -6.32
N ILE A 78 -3.15 -28.56 -6.07
CA ILE A 78 -2.19 -27.77 -5.27
C ILE A 78 -1.91 -26.41 -5.94
N ILE A 79 -1.69 -26.39 -7.26
CA ILE A 79 -1.48 -25.15 -8.02
C ILE A 79 -2.72 -24.25 -7.95
N ALA A 80 -3.91 -24.83 -8.08
CA ALA A 80 -5.17 -24.11 -7.96
C ALA A 80 -5.35 -23.51 -6.56
N GLN A 81 -5.04 -24.28 -5.51
CA GLN A 81 -5.09 -23.81 -4.12
C GLN A 81 -4.12 -22.64 -3.89
N HIS A 82 -2.87 -22.75 -4.34
CA HIS A 82 -1.92 -21.64 -4.22
C HIS A 82 -2.40 -20.38 -4.95
N THR A 83 -3.09 -20.54 -6.09
CA THR A 83 -3.68 -19.41 -6.83
C THR A 83 -4.80 -18.75 -6.03
N GLU A 84 -5.67 -19.55 -5.40
CA GLU A 84 -6.73 -19.04 -4.53
C GLU A 84 -6.18 -18.33 -3.28
N ASP A 85 -5.17 -18.92 -2.63
CA ASP A 85 -4.53 -18.36 -1.45
C ASP A 85 -3.88 -17.01 -1.75
N VAL A 86 -3.14 -16.91 -2.87
CA VAL A 86 -2.56 -15.66 -3.36
C VAL A 86 -3.67 -14.64 -3.65
N SER A 87 -4.80 -15.04 -4.25
CA SER A 87 -5.93 -14.13 -4.49
C SER A 87 -6.52 -13.58 -3.18
N THR A 88 -6.56 -14.40 -2.13
CA THR A 88 -7.05 -14.01 -0.80
C THR A 88 -6.09 -13.05 -0.12
N LEU A 89 -4.79 -13.25 -0.24
CA LEU A 89 -3.77 -12.31 0.24
C LEU A 89 -3.83 -10.97 -0.51
N LEU A 90 -4.03 -10.98 -1.83
CA LEU A 90 -4.23 -9.75 -2.62
C LEU A 90 -5.48 -8.97 -2.18
N ARG A 91 -6.55 -9.68 -1.83
CA ARG A 91 -7.76 -9.08 -1.24
C ARG A 91 -7.45 -8.47 0.13
N SER A 92 -6.72 -9.18 0.99
CA SER A 92 -6.26 -8.70 2.29
C SER A 92 -5.44 -7.41 2.17
N LEU A 93 -4.48 -7.36 1.23
CA LEU A 93 -3.69 -6.15 0.92
C LEU A 93 -4.58 -4.97 0.51
N SER A 94 -5.60 -5.20 -0.31
CA SER A 94 -6.54 -4.15 -0.73
C SER A 94 -7.41 -3.66 0.42
N ASN A 95 -7.82 -4.55 1.33
CA ASN A 95 -8.54 -4.16 2.52
C ASN A 95 -7.67 -3.27 3.43
N SER A 96 -6.39 -3.59 3.60
CA SER A 96 -5.44 -2.75 4.33
C SER A 96 -5.25 -1.39 3.66
N GLN A 97 -5.15 -1.34 2.32
CA GLN A 97 -5.09 -0.10 1.55
C GLN A 97 -6.37 0.76 1.71
N GLN A 98 -7.55 0.13 1.69
CA GLN A 98 -8.82 0.82 1.91
C GLN A 98 -8.93 1.36 3.34
N ALA A 99 -8.50 0.58 4.33
CA ALA A 99 -8.43 1.03 5.72
C ALA A 99 -7.49 2.23 5.87
N TRP A 100 -6.34 2.22 5.18
CA TRP A 100 -5.42 3.36 5.12
C TRP A 100 -6.11 4.60 4.53
N CYS A 101 -6.78 4.47 3.38
CA CYS A 101 -7.50 5.56 2.74
C CYS A 101 -8.56 6.18 3.67
N SER A 102 -9.35 5.33 4.33
CA SER A 102 -10.38 5.77 5.29
C SER A 102 -9.76 6.57 6.44
N LYS A 103 -8.66 6.08 7.03
CA LYS A 103 -7.95 6.77 8.12
C LYS A 103 -7.33 8.10 7.67
N LEU A 104 -6.76 8.15 6.47
CA LEU A 104 -6.24 9.37 5.86
C LEU A 104 -7.36 10.40 5.66
N GLN A 105 -8.51 9.98 5.16
CA GLN A 105 -9.65 10.87 4.95
C GLN A 105 -10.18 11.43 6.28
N GLN A 106 -10.30 10.59 7.30
CA GLN A 106 -10.66 11.04 8.66
C GLN A 106 -9.63 12.03 9.23
N ALA A 107 -8.35 11.84 8.96
CA ALA A 107 -7.30 12.76 9.38
C ALA A 107 -7.39 14.12 8.65
N LYS A 108 -7.69 14.09 7.33
CA LYS A 108 -7.92 15.31 6.54
C LYS A 108 -9.14 16.08 7.05
N GLU A 109 -10.27 15.41 7.25
CA GLU A 109 -11.49 16.02 7.79
C GLU A 109 -11.27 16.64 9.17
N ALA A 110 -10.50 15.98 10.03
CA ALA A 110 -10.15 16.51 11.34
C ALA A 110 -9.23 17.75 11.26
N SER A 111 -8.52 17.95 10.16
CA SER A 111 -7.58 19.07 9.98
C SER A 111 -8.24 20.32 9.37
N LEU A 112 -9.41 20.18 8.72
CA LEU A 112 -10.13 21.32 8.17
C LEU A 112 -10.82 22.13 9.28
N PRO A 113 -10.70 23.48 9.27
CA PRO A 113 -11.46 24.32 10.18
C PRO A 113 -12.95 24.13 9.89
N ARG A 114 -13.67 23.59 10.88
CA ARG A 114 -15.11 23.37 10.84
C ARG A 114 -15.80 24.73 10.70
N LYS A 115 -16.12 25.16 9.46
CA LYS A 115 -17.02 26.29 9.25
C LYS A 115 -18.33 25.95 9.98
N SER A 116 -18.79 26.90 10.77
CA SER A 116 -19.96 26.87 11.65
C SER A 116 -21.22 26.29 10.98
N GLN A 117 -21.40 24.96 11.02
CA GLN A 117 -22.64 24.28 10.65
C GLN A 117 -23.45 23.94 11.91
N GLN A 118 -23.65 24.94 12.76
CA GLN A 118 -24.53 24.84 13.93
C GLN A 118 -25.45 26.05 14.02
N GLN A 119 -26.01 26.44 12.87
CA GLN A 119 -27.07 27.44 12.82
C GLN A 119 -28.05 27.10 11.68
N GLN A 120 -28.74 25.95 11.80
CA GLN A 120 -30.04 25.75 11.13
C GLN A 120 -30.72 24.49 11.69
N GLN A 121 -31.28 24.63 12.89
CA GLN A 121 -32.47 23.88 13.29
C GLN A 121 -33.18 24.63 14.42
N GLY A 122 -34.32 25.25 14.10
CA GLY A 122 -35.31 25.72 15.09
C GLY A 122 -35.83 27.16 14.91
N ALA A 123 -36.84 27.35 14.04
CA ALA A 123 -37.96 28.32 14.12
C ALA A 123 -38.64 28.40 12.73
N SER A 124 -39.67 27.61 12.44
CA SER A 124 -41.09 27.85 12.74
C SER A 124 -41.67 29.15 12.15
N MET A 125 -42.50 28.97 11.12
CA MET A 125 -43.69 29.72 10.67
C MET A 125 -43.83 31.25 10.89
N MET A 126 -44.19 31.93 9.78
CA MET A 126 -45.08 33.11 9.65
C MET A 126 -44.84 34.32 10.57
N THR A 127 -44.43 35.47 10.01
CA THR A 127 -45.30 36.64 9.72
C THR A 127 -44.49 37.81 9.14
N ALA A 128 -45.15 38.60 8.30
CA ALA A 128 -44.64 39.80 7.63
C ALA A 128 -44.64 41.03 8.56
N ALA A 129 -43.69 41.96 8.34
CA ALA A 129 -43.89 43.41 8.13
C ALA A 129 -42.65 44.24 8.50
N SER A 130 -42.19 45.03 7.51
CA SER A 130 -41.73 46.43 7.57
C SER A 130 -41.05 46.98 8.84
N ALA A 131 -39.85 47.56 8.69
CA ALA A 131 -39.60 49.00 8.75
C ALA A 131 -38.10 49.35 8.93
N ALA A 132 -37.76 50.55 8.48
CA ALA A 132 -36.44 51.16 8.38
C ALA A 132 -35.62 51.24 9.69
N GLY A 133 -34.29 51.26 9.53
CA GLY A 133 -33.37 51.61 10.61
C GLY A 133 -31.90 51.44 10.21
N PHE A 134 -31.32 52.47 9.60
CA PHE A 134 -29.87 52.69 9.55
C PHE A 134 -29.32 52.72 10.99
N GLN A 135 -28.32 51.89 11.33
CA GLN A 135 -27.18 52.31 12.16
C GLN A 135 -25.94 51.48 11.80
N ILE A 136 -24.92 52.22 11.37
CA ILE A 136 -23.52 51.82 11.29
C ILE A 136 -23.00 51.86 12.73
N GLU A 137 -22.57 50.72 13.27
CA GLU A 137 -21.55 50.69 14.32
C GLU A 137 -20.61 49.52 14.04
N GLU A 138 -19.45 49.87 13.50
CA GLU A 138 -18.23 49.09 13.60
C GLU A 138 -17.97 48.82 15.09
N LYS A 139 -18.12 47.57 15.50
CA LYS A 139 -17.51 47.10 16.73
C LYS A 139 -16.85 45.76 16.44
N GLU A 140 -15.56 45.87 16.15
CA GLU A 140 -14.58 44.79 16.19
C GLU A 140 -14.80 43.94 17.44
N SER A 141 -15.54 42.86 17.27
CA SER A 141 -15.46 41.68 18.10
C SER A 141 -14.35 40.82 17.49
N SER A 142 -13.10 41.28 17.62
CA SER A 142 -11.92 40.44 17.50
C SER A 142 -11.95 39.41 18.64
N LYS A 143 -12.79 38.38 18.45
CA LYS A 143 -12.77 37.20 19.30
C LYS A 143 -11.39 36.58 19.14
N ASN A 144 -10.61 36.69 20.21
CA ASN A 144 -9.37 35.99 20.48
C ASN A 144 -9.51 34.50 20.11
N ILE A 145 -9.27 34.16 18.85
CA ILE A 145 -8.87 32.82 18.46
C ILE A 145 -7.41 32.77 18.89
N PRO A 146 -7.01 31.92 19.85
CA PRO A 146 -5.60 31.77 20.16
C PRO A 146 -4.89 31.44 18.84
N PRO A 147 -3.76 32.10 18.52
CA PRO A 147 -3.03 31.77 17.31
C PRO A 147 -2.63 30.31 17.47
N TYR A 148 -3.33 29.41 16.78
CA TYR A 148 -2.83 28.05 16.63
C TYR A 148 -1.41 28.21 16.12
N SER A 149 -0.44 27.77 16.92
CA SER A 149 0.97 27.84 16.58
C SER A 149 1.12 27.39 15.14
N SER A 150 1.58 28.26 14.25
CA SER A 150 1.80 27.96 12.83
C SER A 150 2.60 26.66 12.66
N LYS A 151 3.52 26.39 13.60
CA LYS A 151 4.30 25.15 13.71
C LYS A 151 3.44 23.90 13.92
N MET A 152 2.36 24.00 14.69
CA MET A 152 1.43 22.88 14.95
C MET A 152 0.57 22.57 13.72
N MET A 153 0.12 23.60 12.99
CA MET A 153 -0.56 23.39 11.71
C MET A 153 0.39 22.78 10.69
N LEU A 154 1.62 23.29 10.61
CA LEU A 154 2.66 22.80 9.71
C LEU A 154 2.97 21.30 9.93
N GLY A 155 3.26 20.90 11.17
CA GLY A 155 3.50 19.49 11.51
C GLY A 155 2.31 18.56 11.19
N MET A 156 1.07 19.04 11.27
CA MET A 156 -0.09 18.26 10.83
C MET A 156 -0.13 18.05 9.32
N HIS A 157 0.23 19.07 8.52
CA HIS A 157 0.27 18.96 7.07
C HIS A 157 1.35 17.97 6.63
N ALA A 158 2.52 17.99 7.27
CA ALA A 158 3.58 17.02 6.98
C ALA A 158 3.16 15.58 7.29
N LEU A 159 2.49 15.32 8.42
CA LEU A 159 1.96 13.98 8.71
C LEU A 159 0.94 13.53 7.66
N LEU A 160 0.06 14.43 7.21
CA LEU A 160 -0.91 14.13 6.15
C LEU A 160 -0.23 13.88 4.80
N ALA A 161 0.83 14.62 4.49
CA ALA A 161 1.61 14.45 3.27
C ALA A 161 2.30 13.07 3.23
N VAL A 162 2.94 12.66 4.33
CA VAL A 162 3.51 11.30 4.47
C VAL A 162 2.44 10.23 4.22
N LEU A 163 1.28 10.35 4.86
CA LEU A 163 0.21 9.36 4.70
C LEU A 163 -0.37 9.33 3.28
N ALA A 164 -0.46 10.47 2.61
CA ALA A 164 -0.97 10.57 1.25
C ALA A 164 0.03 10.00 0.23
N GLU A 165 1.32 10.27 0.39
CA GLU A 165 2.37 9.73 -0.47
C GLU A 165 2.47 8.22 -0.34
N MET A 166 2.54 7.71 0.90
CA MET A 166 2.60 6.27 1.15
C MET A 166 1.34 5.55 0.64
N TYR A 167 0.17 6.16 0.75
CA TYR A 167 -1.06 5.61 0.17
C TYR A 167 -0.94 5.43 -1.35
N GLY A 168 -0.47 6.46 -2.07
CA GLY A 168 -0.28 6.41 -3.51
C GLY A 168 0.72 5.32 -3.90
N TRP A 169 1.83 5.22 -3.17
CA TRP A 169 2.84 4.19 -3.41
C TRP A 169 2.29 2.77 -3.18
N LEU A 170 1.58 2.54 -2.06
CA LEU A 170 0.94 1.25 -1.78
C LEU A 170 -0.10 0.86 -2.84
N GLN A 171 -0.83 1.84 -3.37
CA GLN A 171 -1.77 1.61 -4.46
C GLN A 171 -1.06 1.12 -5.72
N GLU A 172 -0.01 1.80 -6.15
CA GLU A 172 0.79 1.41 -7.32
C GLU A 172 1.43 0.04 -7.12
N LEU A 173 1.96 -0.24 -5.93
CA LEU A 173 2.52 -1.54 -5.59
C LEU A 173 1.50 -2.66 -5.75
N ILE A 174 0.29 -2.51 -5.19
CA ILE A 174 -0.76 -3.53 -5.26
C ILE A 174 -1.23 -3.75 -6.70
N LEU A 175 -1.31 -2.69 -7.52
CA LEU A 175 -1.65 -2.79 -8.93
C LEU A 175 -0.57 -3.52 -9.73
N ALA A 176 0.70 -3.18 -9.51
CA ALA A 176 1.84 -3.85 -10.12
C ALA A 176 1.89 -5.34 -9.74
N LEU A 177 1.67 -5.65 -8.46
CA LEU A 177 1.63 -7.01 -7.94
C LEU A 177 0.55 -7.85 -8.62
N ARG A 178 -0.66 -7.30 -8.78
CA ARG A 178 -1.76 -7.97 -9.49
C ARG A 178 -1.44 -8.24 -10.95
N ALA A 179 -0.84 -7.27 -11.63
CA ALA A 179 -0.50 -7.39 -13.05
C ALA A 179 0.54 -8.49 -13.29
N ASP A 180 1.60 -8.52 -12.49
CA ASP A 180 2.70 -9.46 -12.66
C ASP A 180 2.35 -10.87 -12.15
N LEU A 181 1.51 -11.01 -11.11
CA LEU A 181 1.03 -12.33 -10.65
C LEU A 181 0.02 -12.98 -11.61
N ALA A 182 -0.69 -12.19 -12.42
CA ALA A 182 -1.60 -12.72 -13.44
C ALA A 182 -0.84 -13.34 -14.63
N ASN A 183 0.38 -12.86 -14.92
CA ASN A 183 1.19 -13.31 -16.06
C ASN A 183 2.66 -13.61 -15.63
N PRO A 184 2.91 -14.64 -14.80
CA PRO A 184 4.28 -15.05 -14.46
C PRO A 184 5.04 -15.48 -15.73
N PRO A 185 6.36 -15.22 -15.87
CA PRO A 185 7.36 -15.21 -14.78
C PRO A 185 8.15 -13.89 -14.56
N GLN A 186 7.88 -12.84 -15.36
CA GLN A 186 8.65 -11.58 -15.29
C GLN A 186 7.90 -10.53 -14.47
N ALA A 187 8.60 -9.87 -13.56
CA ALA A 187 8.05 -8.80 -12.72
C ALA A 187 8.22 -7.42 -13.37
N VAL A 188 7.61 -7.19 -14.53
CA VAL A 188 7.82 -5.94 -15.29
C VAL A 188 7.29 -4.73 -14.52
N GLN A 189 6.08 -4.81 -13.98
CA GLN A 189 5.46 -3.69 -13.27
C GLN A 189 6.08 -3.49 -11.89
N LEU A 190 6.36 -4.57 -11.17
CA LEU A 190 7.04 -4.52 -9.88
C LEU A 190 8.46 -3.96 -10.01
N SER A 191 9.21 -4.33 -11.05
CA SER A 191 10.54 -3.76 -11.30
C SER A 191 10.47 -2.25 -11.52
N ARG A 192 9.43 -1.76 -12.21
CA ARG A 192 9.18 -0.32 -12.39
C ARG A 192 8.81 0.36 -11.08
N CYS A 193 7.93 -0.24 -10.28
CA CYS A 193 7.53 0.29 -8.97
C CYS A 193 8.74 0.39 -8.02
N LEU A 194 9.56 -0.66 -7.96
CA LEU A 194 10.75 -0.71 -7.12
C LEU A 194 11.85 0.25 -7.59
N SER A 195 12.05 0.39 -8.89
CA SER A 195 13.02 1.35 -9.45
C SER A 195 12.54 2.80 -9.34
N GLY A 196 11.23 3.01 -9.49
CA GLY A 196 10.54 4.31 -9.42
C GLY A 196 10.54 4.94 -8.03
N SER A 197 10.77 4.15 -6.99
CA SER A 197 10.97 4.63 -5.62
C SER A 197 12.23 5.52 -5.50
N SER A 198 13.16 5.46 -6.47
CA SER A 198 14.31 6.37 -6.55
C SER A 198 14.09 7.63 -7.40
N LEU A 199 12.94 7.77 -8.09
CA LEU A 199 12.76 8.77 -9.15
C LEU A 199 12.42 10.19 -8.65
N HIS A 200 12.22 10.40 -7.35
CA HIS A 200 12.06 11.76 -6.80
C HIS A 200 13.40 12.52 -6.67
N THR A 201 14.54 11.85 -6.88
CA THR A 201 15.80 12.52 -7.20
C THR A 201 15.94 12.54 -8.71
N GLY A 202 15.66 13.70 -9.33
CA GLY A 202 15.76 13.91 -10.76
C GLY A 202 17.12 13.46 -11.29
N SER A 203 17.17 12.28 -11.92
CA SER A 203 18.36 11.81 -12.62
C SER A 203 17.98 10.84 -13.73
N ALA A 204 18.75 10.95 -14.79
CA ALA A 204 18.45 10.52 -16.15
C ALA A 204 18.24 9.02 -16.33
N ARG A 205 17.36 8.68 -17.28
CA ARG A 205 17.34 7.46 -18.12
C ARG A 205 18.17 6.29 -17.57
N CYS A 206 17.72 5.70 -16.47
CA CYS A 206 18.19 4.38 -16.08
C CYS A 206 17.35 3.34 -16.82
N SER A 207 18.02 2.47 -17.58
CA SER A 207 17.43 1.23 -18.08
C SER A 207 16.96 0.42 -16.89
N ILE A 208 15.64 0.26 -16.76
CA ILE A 208 15.03 -0.52 -15.68
C ILE A 208 15.42 -1.98 -15.89
N ALA A 209 16.22 -2.53 -14.97
CA ALA A 209 16.52 -3.95 -14.94
C ALA A 209 15.22 -4.71 -14.63
N ILE A 210 14.77 -5.54 -15.57
CA ILE A 210 13.59 -6.40 -15.35
C ILE A 210 14.03 -7.54 -14.43
N LEU A 211 13.47 -7.57 -13.22
CA LEU A 211 13.70 -8.63 -12.24
C LEU A 211 12.83 -9.86 -12.56
N SER A 212 13.30 -11.02 -12.10
CA SER A 212 12.41 -12.18 -11.97
C SER A 212 11.32 -11.87 -10.94
N LEU A 213 10.15 -12.52 -11.09
CA LEU A 213 9.06 -12.35 -10.15
C LEU A 213 9.47 -12.69 -8.71
N GLU A 214 10.21 -13.78 -8.51
CA GLU A 214 10.68 -14.19 -7.18
C GLU A 214 11.58 -13.13 -6.53
N THR A 215 12.59 -12.64 -7.24
CA THR A 215 13.50 -11.61 -6.72
C THR A 215 12.77 -10.29 -6.45
N ALA A 216 11.77 -9.93 -7.26
CA ALA A 216 10.96 -8.75 -7.00
C ALA A 216 10.11 -8.93 -5.73
N LEU A 217 9.45 -10.08 -5.56
CA LEU A 217 8.60 -10.39 -4.40
C LEU A 217 9.40 -10.42 -3.09
N GLU A 218 10.60 -11.00 -3.09
CA GLU A 218 11.51 -11.02 -1.93
C GLU A 218 11.90 -9.62 -1.45
N GLN A 219 12.01 -8.66 -2.37
CA GLN A 219 12.39 -7.28 -2.03
C GLN A 219 11.22 -6.47 -1.45
N LEU A 220 9.96 -6.81 -1.76
CA LEU A 220 8.78 -6.00 -1.41
C LEU A 220 8.67 -5.67 0.08
N PRO A 221 8.80 -6.63 1.01
CA PRO A 221 8.77 -6.34 2.45
C PRO A 221 9.74 -5.23 2.86
N SER A 222 10.99 -5.33 2.40
CA SER A 222 12.03 -4.36 2.73
C SER A 222 11.79 -3.01 2.07
N SER A 223 11.26 -3.01 0.85
CA SER A 223 10.97 -1.80 0.09
C SER A 223 9.83 -0.99 0.69
N VAL A 224 8.76 -1.64 1.16
CA VAL A 224 7.65 -0.97 1.88
C VAL A 224 8.18 -0.21 3.10
N MET A 225 9.05 -0.83 3.89
CA MET A 225 9.62 -0.20 5.07
C MET A 225 10.58 0.93 4.72
N LYS A 226 11.42 0.76 3.69
CA LYS A 226 12.32 1.80 3.20
C LYS A 226 11.55 3.01 2.67
N GLU A 227 10.49 2.79 1.91
CA GLU A 227 9.67 3.87 1.37
C GLU A 227 8.96 4.62 2.50
N TRP A 228 8.42 3.92 3.49
CA TRP A 228 7.85 4.56 4.68
C TRP A 228 8.83 5.48 5.39
N GLU A 229 10.07 5.04 5.60
CA GLU A 229 11.12 5.88 6.19
C GLU A 229 11.50 7.04 5.26
N ALA A 230 11.55 6.83 3.94
CA ALA A 230 11.84 7.86 2.95
C ALA A 230 10.77 8.95 2.90
N CYS A 231 9.48 8.58 2.89
CA CYS A 231 8.36 9.53 2.94
C CYS A 231 8.44 10.37 4.22
N LYS A 232 8.67 9.73 5.38
CA LYS A 232 8.84 10.46 6.65
C LYS A 232 10.02 11.42 6.58
N ALA A 233 11.18 10.97 6.10
CA ALA A 233 12.37 11.80 6.02
C ALA A 233 12.15 13.04 5.14
N ARG A 234 11.52 12.87 3.97
CA ARG A 234 11.23 13.97 3.04
C ARG A 234 10.36 15.04 3.68
N HIS A 235 9.15 14.65 4.13
CA HIS A 235 8.19 15.63 4.63
C HIS A 235 8.51 16.16 6.04
N MET A 236 9.15 15.38 6.91
CA MET A 236 9.49 15.86 8.26
C MET A 236 10.74 16.75 8.27
N LEU A 237 11.69 16.55 7.33
CA LEU A 237 12.87 17.43 7.20
C LEU A 237 12.54 18.73 6.48
N ASP A 238 11.71 18.67 5.44
CA ASP A 238 11.27 19.88 4.72
C ASP A 238 10.60 20.88 5.69
N GLU A 239 9.83 20.41 6.67
CA GLU A 239 9.28 21.30 7.69
C GLU A 239 10.30 21.86 8.66
N ALA A 240 11.30 21.06 9.06
CA ALA A 240 12.38 21.57 9.89
C ALA A 240 13.15 22.70 9.17
N GLN A 241 13.31 22.59 7.84
CA GLN A 241 13.95 23.60 7.01
C GLN A 241 13.06 24.85 6.82
N ILE A 242 11.77 24.68 6.55
CA ILE A 242 10.81 25.79 6.43
C ILE A 242 10.73 26.58 7.74
N LEU A 243 10.75 25.90 8.89
CA LEU A 243 10.73 26.53 10.21
C LEU A 243 12.03 27.25 10.59
N LEU A 244 13.17 26.87 9.99
CA LEU A 244 14.46 27.55 10.19
C LEU A 244 14.63 28.77 9.26
N ALA A 245 13.91 28.79 8.14
CA ALA A 245 13.94 29.90 7.18
C ALA A 245 12.96 31.05 7.50
N SER A 246 12.05 30.85 8.46
CA SER A 246 11.04 31.81 8.95
C SER A 246 11.41 32.45 10.28
#